data_AF-A0A3D2VIF5-F1
#
_entry.id   AF-A0A3D2VIF5-F1
#
_cell.length_a   1.000
_cell.length_b   1.000
_cell.length_c   1.000
_cell.angle_alpha   90.00
_cell.angle_beta   90.00
_cell.angle_gamma   90.00
#
_symmetry.space_group_name_H-M   'P 1'
#
loop_
_entity.id
_entity.type
_entity.pdbx_description
1 polymer ?
#
loop_
_entity_poly.entity_id
_entity_poly.type
_entity_poly.pdbx_seq_one_letter_code
_entity_poly.pdbx_strand_id
1 'polypeptide(L)'
;MKTVTGPTENIVIVGAGLGGLSAALRLAGAGRTVTVIEREAVPGGRNGLLTDSGFAFDTGPTVLTMPDLIADALDAVGESMDDWLELLPIEPLYRSYYADGSQLDVHADPQRMASEIEAVIGADEAAGYLRYVDFVTDLYRYEMRDFIDRNIGSPLDLLTPNLARLVALGGFRKLAPKVEQYLRDPRTQRVFSFQSMYAGLAPQDALAIYAVIAYMDSVAGVYMPKGGMHAVPRALAGAAK
;
A
#
# COMPACT_ATOMS: atom_id res chain seq x y z
N MET A 1 -0.92 -7.82 25.17
CA MET A 1 0.05 -8.71 24.51
C MET A 1 -0.33 -10.15 24.84
N LYS A 2 -0.56 -11.02 23.84
CA LYS A 2 -0.84 -12.44 24.11
C LYS A 2 0.49 -13.15 24.39
N THR A 3 0.60 -13.82 25.54
CA THR A 3 1.78 -14.62 25.88
C THR A 3 1.47 -16.09 25.62
N VAL A 4 2.38 -16.79 24.95
CA VAL A 4 2.24 -18.22 24.67
C VAL A 4 3.03 -18.99 25.72
N THR A 5 2.47 -20.08 26.25
CA THR A 5 3.14 -20.98 27.20
C THR A 5 3.64 -22.23 26.47
N GLY A 6 4.85 -22.70 26.78
CA GLY A 6 5.45 -23.90 26.17
C GLY A 6 6.80 -23.65 25.49
N PRO A 7 7.35 -24.62 24.74
CA PRO A 7 8.59 -24.46 24.00
C PRO A 7 8.43 -23.40 22.89
N THR A 8 9.23 -22.34 22.94
CA THR A 8 9.18 -21.22 21.98
C THR A 8 10.46 -21.05 21.18
N GLU A 9 11.43 -21.96 21.35
CA GLU A 9 12.73 -21.90 20.65
C GLU A 9 12.62 -22.32 19.18
N ASN A 10 11.80 -23.34 18.88
CA ASN A 10 11.59 -23.85 17.53
C ASN A 10 10.18 -23.49 17.06
N ILE A 11 10.08 -22.75 15.97
CA ILE A 11 8.81 -22.25 15.44
C ILE A 11 8.63 -22.75 14.01
N VAL A 12 7.47 -23.33 13.73
CA VAL A 12 7.08 -23.71 12.37
C VAL A 12 6.09 -22.70 11.83
N ILE A 13 6.39 -22.15 10.65
CA ILE A 13 5.50 -21.27 9.89
C ILE A 13 5.01 -22.03 8.67
N VAL A 14 3.69 -22.07 8.46
CA VAL A 14 3.07 -22.73 7.31
C VAL A 14 2.69 -21.67 6.28
N GLY A 15 3.38 -21.68 5.14
CA GLY A 15 3.23 -20.76 4.02
C GLY A 15 4.37 -19.74 3.94
N ALA A 16 5.07 -19.70 2.81
CA ALA A 16 6.11 -18.73 2.48
C ALA A 16 5.57 -17.54 1.66
N GLY A 17 4.37 -17.06 2.01
CA GLY A 17 3.88 -15.75 1.54
C GLY A 17 4.53 -14.59 2.31
N LEU A 18 4.32 -13.35 1.87
CA LEU A 18 4.93 -12.16 2.49
C LEU A 18 4.72 -12.09 4.02
N GLY A 19 3.52 -12.43 4.52
CA GLY A 19 3.25 -12.45 5.96
C GLY A 19 3.98 -13.57 6.72
N GLY A 20 4.18 -14.74 6.09
CA GLY A 20 4.95 -15.83 6.70
C GLY A 20 6.45 -15.54 6.71
N LEU A 21 6.96 -14.97 5.61
CA LEU A 21 8.36 -14.59 5.47
C LEU A 21 8.73 -13.43 6.40
N SER A 22 7.90 -12.39 6.52
CA SER A 22 8.16 -11.30 7.45
C SER A 22 8.11 -11.76 8.91
N ALA A 23 7.18 -12.66 9.26
CA ALA A 23 7.16 -13.30 10.57
C ALA A 23 8.41 -14.14 10.81
N ALA A 24 8.89 -14.89 9.79
CA ALA A 24 10.09 -15.69 9.88
C ALA A 24 11.32 -14.83 10.19
N LEU A 25 11.53 -13.74 9.45
CA LEU A 25 12.66 -12.82 9.67
C LEU A 25 12.63 -12.21 11.06
N ARG A 26 11.47 -11.72 11.53
CA ARG A 26 11.37 -11.14 12.88
C ARG A 26 11.61 -12.15 13.99
N LEU A 27 11.13 -13.39 13.83
CA LEU A 27 11.36 -14.45 14.81
C LEU A 27 12.81 -14.93 14.81
N ALA A 28 13.42 -15.05 13.62
CA ALA A 28 14.84 -15.36 13.48
C ALA A 28 15.72 -14.27 14.11
N GLY A 29 15.42 -12.99 13.82
CA GLY A 29 16.05 -11.83 14.45
C GLY A 29 15.91 -11.79 15.97
N ALA A 30 14.80 -12.32 16.50
CA ALA A 30 14.59 -12.49 17.94
C ALA A 30 15.30 -13.74 18.52
N GLY A 31 16.16 -14.41 17.75
CA GLY A 31 16.96 -15.56 18.17
C GLY A 31 16.23 -16.90 18.15
N ARG A 32 15.10 -17.01 17.45
CA ARG A 32 14.33 -18.27 17.34
C ARG A 32 14.81 -19.10 16.16
N THR A 33 14.75 -20.42 16.29
CA THR A 33 14.94 -21.34 15.17
C THR A 33 13.63 -21.46 14.42
N VAL A 34 13.59 -21.01 13.16
CA VAL A 34 12.36 -20.97 12.36
C VAL A 34 12.44 -21.97 11.21
N THR A 35 11.39 -22.77 11.04
CA THR A 35 11.17 -23.60 9.86
C THR A 35 9.97 -23.08 9.10
N VAL A 36 10.17 -22.66 7.85
CA VAL A 36 9.07 -22.27 6.95
C VAL A 36 8.74 -23.44 6.03
N ILE A 37 7.48 -23.83 5.96
CA ILE A 37 7.00 -24.90 5.08
C ILE A 37 6.12 -24.27 4.01
N GLU A 38 6.49 -24.42 2.75
CA GLU A 38 5.71 -23.99 1.59
C GLU A 38 5.29 -25.20 0.77
N ARG A 39 4.07 -25.16 0.23
CA ARG A 39 3.54 -26.21 -0.63
C ARG A 39 4.11 -26.10 -2.05
N GLU A 40 4.29 -24.87 -2.52
CA GLU A 40 4.86 -24.59 -3.84
C GLU A 40 6.39 -24.73 -3.86
N ALA A 41 6.97 -24.83 -5.06
CA ALA A 41 8.43 -24.98 -5.23
C ALA A 41 9.22 -23.70 -4.95
N VAL A 42 8.56 -22.55 -4.88
CA VAL A 42 9.17 -21.22 -4.68
C VAL A 42 8.39 -20.43 -3.62
N PRO A 43 9.05 -19.54 -2.85
CA PRO A 43 8.37 -18.65 -1.92
C PRO A 43 7.52 -17.61 -2.67
N GLY A 44 6.47 -17.10 -2.04
CA GLY A 44 5.69 -15.97 -2.55
C GLY A 44 4.21 -16.04 -2.24
N GLY A 45 3.64 -17.25 -2.13
CA GLY A 45 2.20 -17.44 -1.97
C GLY A 45 1.44 -16.69 -3.07
N ARG A 46 0.65 -15.67 -2.71
CA ARG A 46 -0.06 -14.83 -3.70
C ARG A 46 0.88 -13.97 -4.55
N ASN A 47 2.04 -13.60 -4.04
CA ASN A 47 3.06 -12.89 -4.81
C ASN A 47 3.88 -13.89 -5.63
N GLY A 48 3.20 -14.65 -6.48
CA GLY A 48 3.77 -15.72 -7.30
C GLY A 48 4.29 -15.24 -8.65
N LEU A 49 4.92 -16.17 -9.36
CA LEU A 49 5.47 -15.99 -10.70
C LEU A 49 5.06 -17.14 -11.61
N LEU A 50 4.42 -16.81 -12.73
CA LEU A 50 4.17 -17.74 -13.83
C LEU A 50 5.19 -17.46 -14.94
N THR A 51 5.91 -18.49 -15.37
CA THR A 51 6.78 -18.40 -16.55
C THR A 51 6.19 -19.27 -17.65
N ASP A 52 5.91 -18.68 -18.80
CA ASP A 52 5.36 -19.39 -19.95
C ASP A 52 5.91 -18.82 -21.25
N SER A 53 6.34 -19.69 -22.15
CA SER A 53 6.75 -19.34 -23.53
C SER A 53 7.77 -18.19 -23.63
N GLY A 54 8.69 -18.10 -22.66
CA GLY A 54 9.72 -17.05 -22.59
C GLY A 54 9.28 -15.75 -21.90
N PHE A 55 8.04 -15.69 -21.41
CA PHE A 55 7.48 -14.57 -20.66
C PHE A 55 7.38 -14.90 -19.17
N ALA A 56 7.44 -13.85 -18.36
CA ALA A 56 7.30 -13.90 -16.92
C ALA A 56 6.11 -13.02 -16.50
N PHE A 57 5.21 -13.57 -15.69
CA PHE A 57 3.99 -12.90 -15.23
C PHE A 57 3.92 -12.97 -13.71
N ASP A 58 3.93 -11.81 -13.04
CA ASP A 58 3.54 -11.72 -11.63
C ASP A 58 2.05 -12.08 -11.52
N THR A 59 1.72 -13.05 -10.66
CA THR A 59 0.36 -13.60 -10.57
C THR A 59 -0.49 -12.96 -9.47
N GLY A 60 0.04 -11.94 -8.78
CA GLY A 60 -0.60 -11.33 -7.62
C GLY A 60 -0.46 -9.81 -7.60
N PRO A 61 0.22 -9.24 -6.59
CA PRO A 61 0.40 -7.80 -6.53
C PRO A 61 1.26 -7.32 -7.70
N THR A 62 0.91 -6.16 -8.24
CA THR A 62 1.58 -5.53 -9.39
C THR A 62 2.08 -4.12 -9.10
N VAL A 63 1.82 -3.62 -7.89
CA VAL A 63 2.15 -2.26 -7.43
C VAL A 63 2.84 -2.40 -6.09
N LEU A 64 4.04 -1.80 -5.96
CA LEU A 64 4.72 -1.69 -4.67
C LEU A 64 4.66 -0.25 -4.17
N THR A 65 4.02 -0.08 -3.01
CA THR A 65 4.06 1.14 -2.19
C THR A 65 4.68 0.82 -0.84
N MET A 66 5.12 1.85 -0.11
CA MET A 66 5.67 1.69 1.25
C MET A 66 6.83 0.67 1.34
N PRO A 67 7.90 0.85 0.54
CA PRO A 67 9.03 -0.09 0.54
C PRO A 67 9.71 -0.21 1.92
N ASP A 68 9.56 0.79 2.79
CA ASP A 68 10.07 0.78 4.17
C ASP A 68 9.56 -0.42 4.98
N LEU A 69 8.37 -0.96 4.67
CA LEU A 69 7.85 -2.16 5.35
C LEU A 69 8.63 -3.43 4.98
N ILE A 70 9.20 -3.47 3.77
CA ILE A 70 10.10 -4.55 3.34
C ILE A 70 11.45 -4.36 4.01
N ALA A 71 11.97 -3.13 4.04
CA ALA A 71 13.21 -2.79 4.72
C ALA A 71 13.16 -3.17 6.22
N ASP A 72 12.12 -2.78 6.94
CA ASP A 72 11.95 -3.11 8.38
C ASP A 72 11.89 -4.63 8.64
N ALA A 73 11.40 -5.42 7.68
CA ALA A 73 11.43 -6.88 7.80
C ALA A 73 12.84 -7.46 7.62
N LEU A 74 13.63 -6.92 6.69
CA LEU A 74 15.03 -7.33 6.46
C LEU A 74 15.96 -6.86 7.58
N ASP A 75 15.73 -5.65 8.09
CA ASP A 75 16.47 -5.06 9.22
C ASP A 75 16.38 -5.93 10.48
N ALA A 76 15.28 -6.68 10.65
CA ALA A 76 15.10 -7.59 11.77
C ALA A 76 16.20 -8.67 11.85
N VAL A 77 16.81 -9.03 10.72
CA VAL A 77 17.96 -9.96 10.65
C VAL A 77 19.28 -9.26 10.31
N GLY A 78 19.30 -7.92 10.34
CA GLY A 78 20.48 -7.10 10.07
C GLY A 78 20.87 -7.02 8.59
N GLU A 79 19.93 -7.28 7.68
CA GLU A 79 20.14 -7.22 6.23
C GLU A 79 19.56 -5.90 5.67
N SER A 80 20.27 -5.23 4.76
CA SER A 80 19.79 -4.00 4.12
C SER A 80 18.96 -4.30 2.87
N MET A 81 17.85 -3.59 2.66
CA MET A 81 16.99 -3.80 1.47
C MET A 81 17.75 -3.66 0.15
N ASP A 82 18.70 -2.72 0.06
CA ASP A 82 19.46 -2.44 -1.15
C ASP A 82 20.39 -3.62 -1.57
N ASP A 83 20.73 -4.52 -0.63
CA ASP A 83 21.50 -5.73 -0.93
C ASP A 83 20.64 -6.82 -1.61
N TRP A 84 19.31 -6.70 -1.51
CA TRP A 84 18.37 -7.72 -1.94
C TRP A 84 17.43 -7.26 -3.08
N LEU A 85 17.11 -5.96 -3.14
CA LEU A 85 16.13 -5.40 -4.07
C LEU A 85 16.60 -4.08 -4.68
N GLU A 86 16.58 -4.03 -6.02
CA GLU A 86 16.66 -2.76 -6.76
C GLU A 86 15.23 -2.30 -7.06
N LEU A 87 14.81 -1.18 -6.46
CA LEU A 87 13.48 -0.59 -6.66
C LEU A 87 13.52 0.52 -7.71
N LEU A 88 12.73 0.37 -8.76
CA LEU A 88 12.62 1.34 -9.85
C LEU A 88 11.39 2.24 -9.58
N PRO A 89 11.55 3.56 -9.40
CA PRO A 89 10.41 4.46 -9.28
C PRO A 89 9.61 4.50 -10.59
N ILE A 90 8.29 4.51 -10.49
CA ILE A 90 7.38 4.52 -11.64
C ILE A 90 6.86 5.93 -11.88
N GLU A 91 7.01 6.43 -13.12
CA GLU A 91 6.46 7.72 -13.54
C GLU A 91 5.96 7.66 -15.00
N PRO A 92 4.68 8.03 -15.28
CA PRO A 92 3.63 8.35 -14.31
C PRO A 92 3.23 7.10 -13.50
N LEU A 93 2.66 7.31 -12.31
CA LEU A 93 2.21 6.23 -11.43
C LEU A 93 1.21 5.31 -12.15
N TYR A 94 0.29 5.92 -12.89
CA TYR A 94 -0.54 5.28 -13.90
C TYR A 94 -1.09 6.33 -14.88
N ARG A 95 -1.57 5.85 -16.03
CA ARG A 95 -2.16 6.67 -17.09
C ARG A 95 -3.62 6.29 -17.29
N SER A 96 -4.51 7.26 -17.15
CA SER A 96 -5.95 7.08 -17.32
C SER A 96 -6.36 7.47 -18.73
N TYR A 97 -7.10 6.59 -19.41
CA TYR A 97 -7.69 6.84 -20.72
C TYR A 97 -9.21 6.94 -20.59
N TYR A 98 -9.80 7.98 -21.17
CA TYR A 98 -11.24 8.23 -21.11
C TYR A 98 -11.91 8.03 -22.48
N ALA A 99 -13.22 7.75 -22.45
CA ALA A 99 -14.00 7.45 -23.64
C ALA A 99 -14.10 8.64 -24.63
N ASP A 100 -13.90 9.87 -24.15
CA ASP A 100 -13.84 11.08 -24.97
C ASP A 100 -12.47 11.28 -25.64
N GLY A 101 -11.52 10.36 -25.42
CA GLY A 101 -10.15 10.42 -25.95
C GLY A 101 -9.19 11.24 -25.09
N SER A 102 -9.67 11.86 -24.00
CA SER A 102 -8.77 12.54 -23.06
C SER A 102 -7.92 11.53 -22.28
N GLN A 103 -6.77 12.01 -21.83
CA GLN A 103 -5.80 11.26 -21.05
C GLN A 103 -5.43 12.07 -19.81
N LEU A 104 -5.19 11.39 -18.69
CA LEU A 104 -4.66 12.01 -17.48
C LEU A 104 -3.52 11.15 -16.94
N ASP A 105 -2.32 11.71 -16.86
CA ASP A 105 -1.16 11.07 -16.24
C ASP A 105 -1.13 11.37 -14.73
N VAL A 106 -1.09 10.33 -13.90
CA VAL A 106 -1.09 10.50 -12.45
C VAL A 106 0.33 10.59 -11.92
N HIS A 107 0.63 11.70 -11.23
CA HIS A 107 1.95 12.00 -10.69
C HIS A 107 1.94 11.96 -9.16
N ALA A 108 3.07 11.54 -8.57
CA ALA A 108 3.26 11.54 -7.13
C ALA A 108 3.43 12.96 -6.57
N ASP A 109 4.04 13.86 -7.34
CA ASP A 109 4.23 15.25 -6.94
C ASP A 109 2.89 16.01 -7.06
N PRO A 110 2.34 16.58 -5.98
CA PRO A 110 1.05 17.27 -6.01
C PRO A 110 1.02 18.47 -6.96
N GLN A 111 2.14 19.19 -7.14
CA GLN A 111 2.16 20.36 -8.02
C GLN A 111 2.18 19.95 -9.49
N ARG A 112 2.91 18.90 -9.83
CA ARG A 112 2.90 18.28 -11.16
C ARG A 112 1.54 17.68 -11.49
N MET A 113 0.90 17.01 -10.54
CA MET A 113 -0.46 16.49 -10.70
C MET A 113 -1.47 17.63 -10.90
N ALA A 114 -1.36 18.72 -10.13
CA ALA A 114 -2.21 19.90 -10.33
C ALA A 114 -2.00 20.54 -11.72
N SER A 115 -0.75 20.61 -12.18
CA SER A 115 -0.41 21.13 -13.52
C SER A 115 -1.01 20.26 -14.64
N GLU A 116 -0.96 18.94 -14.50
CA GLU A 116 -1.60 18.00 -15.42
C GLU A 116 -3.13 18.21 -15.45
N ILE A 117 -3.78 18.30 -14.28
CA ILE A 117 -5.23 18.55 -14.19
C ILE A 117 -5.59 19.89 -14.81
N GLU A 118 -4.80 20.94 -14.59
CA GLU A 118 -5.02 22.25 -15.17
C GLU A 118 -4.98 22.20 -16.70
N ALA A 119 -3.99 21.49 -17.26
CA ALA A 119 -3.83 21.35 -18.71
C ALA A 119 -4.95 20.54 -19.37
N VAL A 120 -5.43 19.48 -18.71
CA VAL A 120 -6.43 18.54 -19.26
C VAL A 120 -7.87 18.96 -18.99
N ILE A 121 -8.11 19.65 -17.88
CA ILE A 121 -9.46 19.93 -17.35
C ILE A 121 -9.65 21.42 -17.08
N GLY A 122 -8.79 22.02 -16.27
CA GLY A 122 -8.82 23.45 -15.98
C GLY A 122 -8.38 23.83 -14.56
N ALA A 123 -8.07 25.12 -14.37
CA ALA A 123 -7.46 25.66 -13.16
C ALA A 123 -8.31 25.45 -11.89
N ASP A 124 -9.65 25.55 -11.99
CA ASP A 124 -10.54 25.36 -10.85
C ASP A 124 -10.49 23.92 -10.30
N GLU A 125 -10.38 22.93 -11.20
CA GLU A 125 -10.28 21.52 -10.83
C GLU A 125 -8.90 21.22 -10.21
N ALA A 126 -7.84 21.81 -10.75
CA ALA A 126 -6.48 21.70 -10.19
C ALA A 126 -6.40 22.30 -8.77
N ALA A 127 -7.00 23.47 -8.55
CA ALA A 127 -7.13 24.05 -7.22
C ALA A 127 -7.97 23.18 -6.28
N GLY A 128 -9.00 22.51 -6.81
CA GLY A 128 -9.79 21.49 -6.10
C GLY A 128 -8.94 20.32 -5.65
N TYR A 129 -8.10 19.79 -6.54
CA TYR A 129 -7.18 18.71 -6.25
C TYR A 129 -6.19 19.06 -5.13
N LEU A 130 -5.58 20.25 -5.14
CA LEU A 130 -4.65 20.64 -4.07
C LEU A 130 -5.33 20.66 -2.69
N ARG A 131 -6.58 21.16 -2.60
CA ARG A 131 -7.37 21.09 -1.36
C ARG A 131 -7.72 19.65 -0.96
N TYR A 132 -7.91 18.77 -1.94
CA TYR A 132 -8.11 17.34 -1.69
C TYR A 132 -6.82 16.68 -1.15
N VAL A 133 -5.65 17.05 -1.66
CA VAL A 133 -4.34 16.61 -1.15
C VAL A 133 -4.15 16.99 0.30
N ASP A 134 -4.49 18.23 0.68
CA ASP A 134 -4.44 18.67 2.08
C ASP A 134 -5.33 17.78 2.97
N PHE A 135 -6.54 17.48 2.51
CA PHE A 135 -7.48 16.61 3.21
C PHE A 135 -6.93 15.19 3.40
N VAL A 136 -6.42 14.54 2.36
CA VAL A 136 -5.90 13.16 2.47
C VAL A 136 -4.57 13.10 3.24
N THR A 137 -3.78 14.17 3.23
CA THR A 137 -2.55 14.29 4.04
C THR A 137 -2.90 14.35 5.52
N ASP A 138 -3.88 15.17 5.89
CA ASP A 138 -4.37 15.23 7.27
C ASP A 138 -4.96 13.89 7.70
N LEU A 139 -5.76 13.27 6.82
CA LEU A 139 -6.33 11.95 7.06
C LEU A 139 -5.23 10.91 7.36
N TYR A 140 -4.22 10.81 6.50
CA TYR A 140 -3.07 9.92 6.68
C TYR A 140 -2.37 10.16 8.02
N ARG A 141 -2.08 11.42 8.35
CA ARG A 141 -1.40 11.78 9.60
C ARG A 141 -2.15 11.31 10.84
N TYR A 142 -3.47 11.40 10.83
CA TYR A 142 -4.32 11.02 11.96
C TYR A 142 -4.63 9.52 12.02
N GLU A 143 -4.57 8.81 10.90
CA GLU A 143 -4.85 7.37 10.82
C GLU A 143 -3.63 6.50 11.08
N MET A 144 -2.48 6.86 10.48
CA MET A 144 -1.35 5.94 10.35
C MET A 144 -0.85 5.42 11.71
N ARG A 145 -0.55 6.33 12.65
CA ARG A 145 0.00 5.95 13.97
C ARG A 145 -1.02 5.33 14.91
N ASP A 146 -2.26 5.77 14.83
CA ASP A 146 -3.27 5.47 15.85
C ASP A 146 -4.12 4.26 15.51
N PHE A 147 -4.24 3.91 14.22
CA PHE A 147 -5.16 2.89 13.74
C PHE A 147 -4.53 1.88 12.77
N ILE A 148 -3.53 2.25 11.97
CA ILE A 148 -2.92 1.36 10.96
C ILE A 148 -1.70 0.63 11.55
N ASP A 149 -0.78 1.35 12.18
CA ASP A 149 0.47 0.83 12.75
C ASP A 149 0.30 0.26 14.18
N ARG A 150 -0.95 0.04 14.61
CA ARG A 150 -1.26 -0.43 15.96
C ARG A 150 -2.11 -1.69 15.92
N ASN A 151 -1.75 -2.65 16.76
CA ASN A 151 -2.61 -3.81 17.03
C ASN A 151 -3.90 -3.37 17.75
N ILE A 152 -5.04 -3.54 17.10
CA ILE A 152 -6.38 -3.30 17.65
C ILE A 152 -6.91 -4.64 18.17
N GLY A 153 -6.90 -4.83 19.48
CA GLY A 153 -7.36 -6.06 20.14
C GLY A 153 -8.74 -5.95 20.78
N SER A 154 -9.25 -4.72 20.95
CA SER A 154 -10.53 -4.40 21.57
C SER A 154 -11.16 -3.18 20.88
N PRO A 155 -12.51 -3.06 20.82
CA PRO A 155 -13.18 -1.84 20.35
C PRO A 155 -12.77 -0.57 21.11
N LEU A 156 -12.31 -0.70 22.37
CA LEU A 156 -11.79 0.43 23.16
C LEU A 156 -10.45 0.96 22.65
N ASP A 157 -9.68 0.17 21.90
CA ASP A 157 -8.42 0.61 21.29
C ASP A 157 -8.65 1.67 20.20
N LEU A 158 -9.89 1.77 19.68
CA LEU A 158 -10.30 2.79 18.71
C LEU A 158 -10.46 4.18 19.34
N LEU A 159 -10.57 4.27 20.67
CA LEU A 159 -10.72 5.55 21.40
C LEU A 159 -9.34 6.23 21.53
N THR A 160 -8.83 6.77 20.44
CA THR A 160 -7.59 7.56 20.41
C THR A 160 -7.88 9.06 20.40
N PRO A 161 -6.93 9.92 20.81
CA PRO A 161 -7.09 11.38 20.71
C PRO A 161 -7.40 11.85 19.27
N ASN A 162 -6.94 11.09 18.26
CA ASN A 162 -7.21 11.40 16.86
C ASN A 162 -8.55 10.87 16.35
N LEU A 163 -9.26 9.98 17.08
CA LEU A 163 -10.59 9.52 16.68
C LEU A 163 -11.56 10.70 16.46
N ALA A 164 -11.60 11.64 17.40
CA ALA A 164 -12.46 12.82 17.28
C ALA A 164 -12.08 13.68 16.07
N ARG A 165 -10.79 13.76 15.74
CA ARG A 165 -10.29 14.48 14.56
C ARG A 165 -10.68 13.79 13.26
N LEU A 166 -10.62 12.46 13.20
CA LEU A 166 -11.07 11.67 12.04
C LEU A 166 -12.58 11.79 11.82
N VAL A 167 -13.36 11.76 12.89
CA VAL A 167 -14.81 12.02 12.82
C VAL A 167 -15.07 13.43 12.29
N ALA A 168 -14.35 14.45 12.80
CA ALA A 168 -14.51 15.84 12.38
C ALA A 168 -14.14 16.06 10.89
N LEU A 169 -13.07 15.42 10.41
CA LEU A 169 -12.68 15.40 8.99
C LEU A 169 -13.70 14.66 8.11
N GLY A 170 -14.54 13.83 8.74
CA GLY A 170 -15.54 13.02 8.05
C GLY A 170 -14.99 11.73 7.46
N GLY A 171 -13.95 11.14 8.06
CA GLY A 171 -13.37 9.85 7.62
C GLY A 171 -14.38 8.71 7.60
N PHE A 172 -15.42 8.75 8.44
CA PHE A 172 -16.50 7.75 8.46
C PHE A 172 -17.68 8.08 7.51
N ARG A 173 -17.59 9.17 6.72
CA ARG A 173 -18.57 9.45 5.66
C ARG A 173 -18.23 8.66 4.41
N LYS A 174 -19.15 8.58 3.45
CA LYS A 174 -18.91 7.92 2.16
C LYS A 174 -17.84 8.66 1.35
N LEU A 175 -17.00 7.89 0.65
CA LEU A 175 -15.86 8.40 -0.11
C LEU A 175 -16.29 9.24 -1.31
N ALA A 176 -17.17 8.73 -2.17
CA ALA A 176 -17.58 9.45 -3.38
C ALA A 176 -18.12 10.87 -3.11
N PRO A 177 -19.09 11.08 -2.19
CA PRO A 177 -19.57 12.44 -1.86
C PRO A 177 -18.50 13.33 -1.23
N LYS A 178 -17.47 12.74 -0.60
CA LYS A 178 -16.34 13.49 -0.05
C LYS A 178 -15.42 13.96 -1.18
N VAL A 179 -15.10 13.11 -2.14
CA VAL A 179 -14.31 13.47 -3.34
C VAL A 179 -15.02 14.57 -4.14
N GLU A 180 -16.33 14.44 -4.34
CA GLU A 180 -17.17 15.43 -5.05
C GLU A 180 -17.18 16.82 -4.41
N GLN A 181 -16.83 16.97 -3.13
CA GLN A 181 -16.70 18.29 -2.50
C GLN A 181 -15.53 19.09 -3.08
N TYR A 182 -14.48 18.39 -3.51
CA TYR A 182 -13.24 18.97 -4.01
C TYR A 182 -13.14 18.96 -5.52
N LEU A 183 -13.57 17.86 -6.15
CA LEU A 183 -13.39 17.57 -7.57
C LEU A 183 -14.75 17.49 -8.25
N ARG A 184 -14.93 18.23 -9.34
CA ARG A 184 -16.21 18.36 -10.06
C ARG A 184 -16.22 17.61 -11.38
N ASP A 185 -15.05 17.36 -11.96
CA ASP A 185 -14.95 16.62 -13.21
C ASP A 185 -15.10 15.10 -12.95
N PRO A 186 -15.95 14.38 -13.72
CA PRO A 186 -16.09 12.93 -13.56
C PRO A 186 -14.79 12.13 -13.74
N ARG A 187 -13.80 12.68 -14.46
CA ARG A 187 -12.50 12.03 -14.72
C ARG A 187 -11.65 11.99 -13.45
N THR A 188 -11.44 13.14 -12.83
CA THR A 188 -10.74 13.26 -11.53
C THR A 188 -11.48 12.53 -10.42
N GLN A 189 -12.82 12.62 -10.38
CA GLN A 189 -13.61 11.86 -9.41
C GLN A 189 -13.37 10.35 -9.51
N ARG A 190 -13.28 9.78 -10.73
CA ARG A 190 -12.95 8.37 -10.92
C ARG A 190 -11.53 8.05 -10.46
N VAL A 191 -10.54 8.83 -10.86
CA VAL A 191 -9.14 8.62 -10.50
C VAL A 191 -8.94 8.62 -8.98
N PHE A 192 -9.49 9.61 -8.28
CA PHE A 192 -9.30 9.78 -6.84
C PHE A 192 -10.34 9.05 -5.97
N SER A 193 -11.17 8.21 -6.58
CA SER A 193 -12.07 7.29 -5.85
C SER A 193 -11.79 5.82 -6.18
N PHE A 194 -11.15 5.53 -7.32
CA PHE A 194 -10.72 4.21 -7.78
C PHE A 194 -9.94 3.42 -6.72
N GLN A 195 -9.13 4.09 -5.91
CA GLN A 195 -8.26 3.48 -4.91
C GLN A 195 -9.03 2.72 -3.81
N SER A 196 -10.34 2.96 -3.62
CA SER A 196 -11.13 2.12 -2.72
C SER A 196 -11.19 0.66 -3.16
N MET A 197 -10.99 0.38 -4.46
CA MET A 197 -10.96 -0.98 -4.97
C MET A 197 -9.76 -1.78 -4.48
N TYR A 198 -8.69 -1.12 -4.00
CA TYR A 198 -7.57 -1.83 -3.36
C TYR A 198 -8.00 -2.47 -2.03
N ALA A 199 -9.01 -1.90 -1.37
CA ALA A 199 -9.68 -2.50 -0.21
C ALA A 199 -10.80 -3.49 -0.61
N GLY A 200 -10.98 -3.77 -1.91
CA GLY A 200 -12.06 -4.62 -2.42
C GLY A 200 -13.45 -3.99 -2.33
N LEU A 201 -13.53 -2.67 -2.17
CA LEU A 201 -14.78 -1.93 -2.02
C LEU A 201 -15.07 -1.05 -3.22
N ALA A 202 -16.33 -1.04 -3.65
CA ALA A 202 -16.79 -0.08 -4.65
C ALA A 202 -16.75 1.35 -4.06
N PRO A 203 -16.38 2.39 -4.84
CA PRO A 203 -16.20 3.75 -4.33
C PRO A 203 -17.44 4.36 -3.64
N GLN A 204 -18.63 4.00 -4.11
CA GLN A 204 -19.90 4.40 -3.52
C GLN A 204 -20.17 3.78 -2.14
N ASP A 205 -19.52 2.65 -1.84
CA ASP A 205 -19.70 1.91 -0.60
C ASP A 205 -18.57 2.18 0.40
N ALA A 206 -17.40 2.57 -0.10
CA ALA A 206 -16.22 2.89 0.68
C ALA A 206 -16.42 4.12 1.59
N LEU A 207 -15.82 4.04 2.77
CA LEU A 207 -15.68 5.18 3.68
C LEU A 207 -14.50 6.06 3.27
N ALA A 208 -14.57 7.35 3.59
CA ALA A 208 -13.53 8.32 3.26
C ALA A 208 -12.18 8.01 3.93
N ILE A 209 -12.17 7.24 5.01
CA ILE A 209 -10.97 6.67 5.66
C ILE A 209 -10.08 5.93 4.64
N TYR A 210 -10.68 5.27 3.64
CA TYR A 210 -9.94 4.56 2.59
C TYR A 210 -9.26 5.50 1.58
N ALA A 211 -9.54 6.81 1.61
CA ALA A 211 -8.80 7.79 0.82
C ALA A 211 -7.33 7.89 1.24
N VAL A 212 -6.96 7.36 2.42
CA VAL A 212 -5.55 7.23 2.82
C VAL A 212 -4.72 6.39 1.82
N ILE A 213 -5.36 5.43 1.15
CA ILE A 213 -4.73 4.63 0.09
C ILE A 213 -4.36 5.53 -1.10
N ALA A 214 -5.16 6.57 -1.34
CA ALA A 214 -4.85 7.58 -2.34
C ALA A 214 -3.57 8.34 -2.05
N TYR A 215 -3.34 8.66 -0.77
CA TYR A 215 -2.10 9.29 -0.35
C TYR A 215 -0.89 8.34 -0.54
N MET A 216 -1.05 7.06 -0.19
CA MET A 216 0.02 6.06 -0.34
C MET A 216 0.45 5.88 -1.80
N ASP A 217 -0.50 5.81 -2.73
CA ASP A 217 -0.21 5.70 -4.17
C ASP A 217 0.25 7.04 -4.76
N SER A 218 -0.54 8.09 -4.57
CA SER A 218 -0.41 9.37 -5.30
C SER A 218 0.52 10.37 -4.64
N VAL A 219 1.09 10.10 -3.46
CA VAL A 219 2.04 11.02 -2.78
C VAL A 219 3.31 10.29 -2.34
N ALA A 220 3.21 9.10 -1.75
CA ALA A 220 4.41 8.35 -1.33
C ALA A 220 5.14 7.66 -2.49
N GLY A 221 4.49 7.57 -3.66
CA GLY A 221 5.06 7.04 -4.89
C GLY A 221 4.93 5.53 -5.03
N VAL A 222 5.05 5.09 -6.29
CA VAL A 222 4.94 3.67 -6.68
C VAL A 222 6.29 3.21 -7.22
N TYR A 223 6.65 1.99 -6.85
CA TYR A 223 7.89 1.34 -7.24
C TYR A 223 7.61 0.03 -7.96
N MET A 224 8.55 -0.40 -8.79
CA MET A 224 8.61 -1.73 -9.36
C MET A 224 9.96 -2.36 -8.99
N PRO A 225 9.98 -3.50 -8.28
CA PRO A 225 11.22 -4.24 -8.09
C PRO A 225 11.76 -4.72 -9.43
N LYS A 226 13.06 -4.59 -9.64
CA LYS A 226 13.72 -5.14 -10.81
C LYS A 226 13.54 -6.66 -10.86
N GLY A 227 13.04 -7.16 -11.99
CA GLY A 227 12.69 -8.57 -12.16
C GLY A 227 11.28 -8.93 -11.68
N GLY A 228 10.42 -7.94 -11.42
CA GLY A 228 9.00 -8.13 -11.11
C GLY A 228 8.72 -8.24 -9.61
N MET A 229 7.45 -8.20 -9.25
CA MET A 229 6.99 -8.23 -7.85
C MET A 229 7.41 -9.49 -7.12
N HIS A 230 7.56 -10.62 -7.81
CA HIS A 230 8.07 -11.87 -7.22
C HIS A 230 9.54 -11.76 -6.73
N ALA A 231 10.27 -10.69 -7.07
CA ALA A 231 11.58 -10.43 -6.46
C ALA A 231 11.48 -10.22 -4.93
N VAL A 232 10.39 -9.63 -4.43
CA VAL A 232 10.21 -9.34 -2.99
C VAL A 232 10.19 -10.61 -2.13
N PRO A 233 9.33 -11.61 -2.36
CA PRO A 233 9.36 -12.82 -1.54
C PRO A 233 10.65 -13.62 -1.69
N ARG A 234 11.32 -13.57 -2.85
CA ARG A 234 12.65 -14.19 -3.01
C ARG A 234 13.71 -13.51 -2.13
N ALA A 235 13.70 -12.18 -2.08
CA ALA A 235 14.57 -11.41 -1.20
C ALA A 235 14.34 -11.78 0.28
N LEU A 236 13.09 -11.72 0.74
CA LEU A 236 12.76 -12.04 2.13
C LEU A 236 13.12 -13.49 2.50
N ALA A 237 12.85 -14.45 1.60
CA ALA A 237 13.22 -15.84 1.82
C ALA A 237 14.73 -16.08 1.82
N GLY A 238 15.48 -15.37 0.97
CA GLY A 238 16.94 -15.47 0.93
C GLY A 238 17.64 -14.89 2.17
N ALA A 239 17.05 -13.85 2.77
CA ALA A 239 17.53 -13.25 4.00
C ALA A 239 17.27 -14.13 5.25
N ALA A 240 16.28 -15.01 5.18
CA ALA A 240 15.98 -15.98 6.24
C ALA A 240 16.95 -17.17 6.19
N LYS A 241 18.20 -16.96 6.62
CA LYS A 241 19.24 -18.01 6.75
C LYS A 241 19.09 -18.83 8.02
#